data_AF-A0AAU5IM01-F1
#
_entry.id   AF-A0AAU5IM01-F1
#
_cell.length_a   1.000
_cell.length_b   1.000
_cell.length_c   1.000
_cell.angle_alpha   90.00
_cell.angle_beta   90.00
_cell.angle_gamma   90.00
#
_symmetry.space_group_name_H-M   'P 1'
#
loop_
_entity.id
_entity.type
_entity.pdbx_description
1 polymer ?
#
loop_
_entity_poly.entity_id
_entity_poly.type
_entity_poly.pdbx_seq_one_letter_code
_entity_poly.pdbx_strand_id
1 'polypeptide(L)'
;MGQQPNELTPDAGPWHRWGYELRQFREARLLSQQALARRALIDRSHLGRFERAERPVPKHAAITLDDILDAAGALVRGWDSAEREAPQDCSAPVSRAGTATHGASARGHGASSPETLAMNTVVRAGSLGDDTDTVVVPARIDGRILFVPVPRRVVLASGIAGLAATAMPAATPAAATELADMGSPFEHFAQLRRVMIQTDNLIGPRHVLPALQQHLVSLATRRRAARGTDAIKLLALETRYEELAGWFAQDIGDERTAHGHTAKALDASHITGDTDLTAYILGRKAQLAVDTGHPVDALGLAAAARRTARPGSRLEVIAVLHEAHAHAVLGEGGEAHRAYETALTLLVRAGSDGVWGSWLDAAYISTARARSLAALGEYAQAAAGFDSALALLPPTYRRDRGVYLARAARAHAGTGNVTLAARIGGQAVGIAAETGSARIFGQLDRLDQALAPATGEDGVAEFRASLDRIVLHPA
;
A
#
# COMPACT_ATOMS: atom_id res chain seq x y z
N MET A 1 -13.08 31.92 33.73
CA MET A 1 -14.07 32.56 32.83
C MET A 1 -13.97 31.88 31.48
N GLY A 2 -15.03 31.20 31.03
CA GLY A 2 -15.02 30.54 29.72
C GLY A 2 -15.17 31.58 28.60
N GLN A 3 -14.29 31.53 27.60
CA GLN A 3 -14.46 32.31 26.37
C GLN A 3 -15.84 31.99 25.77
N GLN A 4 -16.62 33.03 25.45
CA GLN A 4 -17.85 32.86 24.69
C GLN A 4 -17.51 32.21 23.33
N PRO A 5 -18.28 31.21 22.88
CA PRO A 5 -18.05 30.60 21.58
C PRO A 5 -18.21 31.63 20.47
N ASN A 6 -17.29 31.67 19.50
CA ASN A 6 -17.41 32.55 18.34
C ASN A 6 -18.73 32.28 17.59
N GLU A 7 -19.41 33.35 17.19
CA GLU A 7 -20.61 33.30 16.36
C GLU A 7 -20.21 32.87 14.93
N LEU A 8 -20.87 31.85 14.39
CA LEU A 8 -20.60 31.32 13.05
C LEU A 8 -21.62 31.91 12.06
N THR A 9 -21.16 32.22 10.84
CA THR A 9 -21.97 32.81 9.76
C THR A 9 -22.21 31.77 8.64
N PRO A 10 -23.18 30.84 8.78
CA PRO A 10 -23.39 29.75 7.81
C PRO A 10 -23.72 30.22 6.38
N ASP A 11 -24.25 31.43 6.23
CA ASP A 11 -24.64 32.02 4.94
C ASP A 11 -23.47 32.69 4.19
N ALA A 12 -22.30 32.80 4.81
CA ALA A 12 -21.14 33.47 4.20
C ALA A 12 -20.48 32.68 3.06
N GLY A 13 -20.77 31.38 2.93
CA GLY A 13 -20.30 30.57 1.81
C GLY A 13 -20.37 29.05 2.07
N PRO A 14 -20.11 28.23 1.04
CA PRO A 14 -20.23 26.77 1.13
C PRO A 14 -19.41 26.15 2.27
N TRP A 15 -18.17 26.61 2.47
CA TRP A 15 -17.31 26.14 3.56
C TRP A 15 -17.74 26.62 4.94
N HIS A 16 -18.41 27.78 5.03
CA HIS A 16 -18.97 28.27 6.30
C HIS A 16 -20.20 27.47 6.71
N ARG A 17 -21.05 27.08 5.75
CA ARG A 17 -22.16 26.16 5.98
C ARG A 17 -21.67 24.80 6.45
N TRP A 18 -20.64 24.26 5.80
CA TRP A 18 -20.01 23.01 6.21
C TRP A 18 -19.43 23.06 7.64
N GLY A 19 -18.69 24.12 7.96
CA GLY A 19 -18.12 24.33 9.31
C GLY A 19 -19.19 24.46 10.40
N TYR A 20 -20.32 25.10 10.07
CA TYR A 20 -21.49 25.19 10.94
C TYR A 20 -22.15 23.83 11.18
N GLU A 21 -22.37 23.02 10.13
CA GLU A 21 -22.92 21.67 10.25
C GLU A 21 -22.02 20.75 11.09
N LEU A 22 -20.70 20.82 10.91
CA LEU A 22 -19.73 20.11 11.74
C LEU A 22 -19.92 20.44 13.23
N ARG A 23 -20.07 21.72 13.54
CA ARG A 23 -20.30 22.18 14.92
C ARG A 23 -21.64 21.68 15.46
N GLN A 24 -22.70 21.68 14.65
CA GLN A 24 -24.01 21.20 15.07
C GLN A 24 -23.99 19.70 15.40
N PHE A 25 -23.37 18.87 14.55
CA PHE A 25 -23.21 17.45 14.86
C PHE A 25 -22.35 17.22 16.10
N ARG A 26 -21.27 17.99 16.28
CA ARG A 26 -20.44 17.92 17.48
C ARG A 26 -21.23 18.24 18.75
N GLU A 27 -22.00 19.33 18.75
CA GLU A 27 -22.80 19.77 19.90
C GLU A 27 -23.97 18.82 20.18
N ALA A 28 -24.62 18.28 19.14
CA ALA A 28 -25.66 17.25 19.26
C ALA A 28 -25.15 15.93 19.86
N ARG A 29 -23.84 15.66 19.78
CA ARG A 29 -23.17 14.51 20.42
C ARG A 29 -22.51 14.86 21.75
N LEU A 30 -22.76 16.06 22.28
CA LEU A 30 -22.20 16.57 23.54
C LEU A 30 -20.66 16.51 23.59
N LEU A 31 -20.00 16.65 22.44
CA LEU A 31 -18.55 16.60 22.35
C LEU A 31 -17.95 18.01 22.42
N SER A 32 -16.92 18.17 23.26
CA SER A 32 -16.06 19.35 23.18
C SER A 32 -15.18 19.30 21.93
N GLN A 33 -14.73 20.45 21.44
CA GLN A 33 -13.75 20.48 20.33
C GLN A 33 -12.51 19.63 20.66
N GLN A 34 -12.06 19.62 21.92
CA GLN A 34 -10.90 18.83 22.32
C GLN A 34 -11.17 17.32 22.32
N ALA A 35 -12.39 16.90 22.69
CA ALA A 35 -12.79 15.50 22.65
C ALA A 35 -12.92 14.99 21.20
N LEU A 36 -13.54 15.78 20.32
CA LEU A 36 -13.66 15.45 18.90
C LEU A 36 -12.28 15.43 18.22
N ALA A 37 -11.44 16.43 18.46
CA ALA A 37 -10.07 16.52 17.95
C ALA A 37 -9.25 15.27 18.32
N ARG A 38 -9.33 14.83 19.59
CA ARG A 38 -8.64 13.63 20.05
C ARG A 38 -9.15 12.36 19.37
N ARG A 39 -10.47 12.22 19.21
CA ARG A 39 -11.09 11.06 18.53
C ARG A 39 -10.75 11.01 17.05
N ALA A 40 -10.69 12.18 16.41
CA ALA A 40 -10.36 12.31 14.98
C ALA A 40 -8.86 12.30 14.69
N LEU A 41 -8.01 12.31 15.72
CA LEU A 41 -6.55 12.50 15.59
C LEU A 41 -6.19 13.78 14.82
N ILE A 42 -7.01 14.82 14.97
CA ILE A 42 -6.83 16.13 14.36
C ILE A 42 -6.42 17.11 15.47
N ASP A 43 -5.49 18.02 15.19
CA ASP A 43 -5.14 19.07 16.14
C ASP A 43 -6.36 19.94 16.49
N ARG A 44 -6.55 20.27 17.78
CA ARG A 44 -7.71 21.06 18.24
C ARG A 44 -7.81 22.42 17.53
N SER A 45 -6.68 23.04 17.20
CA SER A 45 -6.65 24.31 16.46
C SER A 45 -7.06 24.15 15.00
N HIS A 46 -6.85 22.97 14.40
CA HIS A 46 -7.35 22.65 13.06
C HIS A 46 -8.86 22.48 13.11
N LEU A 47 -9.38 21.71 14.07
CA LEU A 47 -10.83 21.52 14.22
C LEU A 47 -11.57 22.85 14.43
N GLY A 48 -11.06 23.73 15.30
CA GLY A 48 -11.65 25.05 15.51
C GLY A 48 -11.52 26.00 14.29
N ARG A 49 -10.54 25.78 13.39
CA ARG A 49 -10.44 26.50 12.12
C ARG A 49 -11.35 25.92 11.04
N PHE A 50 -11.64 24.62 11.09
CA PHE A 50 -12.60 23.96 10.21
C PHE A 50 -14.03 24.44 10.49
N GLU A 51 -14.43 24.52 11.76
CA GLU A 51 -15.75 25.04 12.16
C GLU A 51 -15.97 26.50 11.71
N ARG A 52 -14.89 27.27 11.57
CA ARG A 52 -14.91 28.69 11.15
C ARG A 52 -14.61 28.91 9.68
N ALA A 53 -14.42 27.85 8.88
CA ALA A 53 -14.01 27.93 7.49
C ALA A 53 -12.70 28.72 7.22
N GLU A 54 -11.83 28.85 8.23
CA GLU A 54 -10.54 29.56 8.13
C GLU A 54 -9.42 28.67 7.59
N ARG A 55 -9.69 27.36 7.44
CA ARG A 55 -8.75 26.40 6.88
C ARG A 55 -9.49 25.43 5.98
N PRO A 56 -8.95 25.13 4.79
CA PRO A 56 -9.50 24.09 3.94
C PRO A 56 -9.49 22.74 4.66
N VAL A 57 -10.62 22.06 4.63
CA VAL A 57 -10.80 20.74 5.24
C VAL A 57 -10.46 19.71 4.17
N PRO A 58 -9.43 18.86 4.36
CA PRO A 58 -9.16 17.80 3.39
C PRO A 58 -10.26 16.73 3.47
N LYS A 59 -10.63 16.13 2.32
CA LYS A 59 -11.74 15.15 2.23
C LYS A 59 -11.66 14.02 3.24
N HIS A 60 -10.47 13.47 3.48
CA HIS A 60 -10.27 12.40 4.46
C HIS A 60 -10.62 12.83 5.90
N ALA A 61 -10.41 14.10 6.25
CA ALA A 61 -10.79 14.64 7.55
C ALA A 61 -12.32 14.79 7.65
N ALA A 62 -13.00 15.20 6.56
CA ALA A 62 -14.46 15.25 6.53
C ALA A 62 -15.08 13.86 6.71
N ILE A 63 -14.53 12.82 6.05
CA ILE A 63 -14.95 11.42 6.22
C ILE A 63 -14.75 10.96 7.68
N THR A 64 -13.57 11.22 8.24
CA THR A 64 -13.26 10.83 9.62
C THR A 64 -14.19 11.52 10.64
N LEU A 65 -14.52 12.79 10.41
CA LEU A 65 -15.44 13.54 11.28
C LEU A 65 -16.89 13.06 11.13
N ASP A 66 -17.31 12.69 9.92
CA ASP A 66 -18.64 12.10 9.66
C ASP A 66 -18.83 10.78 10.41
N ASP A 67 -17.84 9.89 10.34
CA ASP A 67 -17.84 8.60 11.02
C ASP A 67 -17.87 8.77 12.55
N ILE A 68 -17.06 9.69 13.09
CA ILE A 68 -16.96 9.88 14.55
C ILE A 68 -18.21 10.55 15.13
N LEU A 69 -18.86 11.40 14.35
CA LEU A 69 -20.07 12.09 14.76
C LEU A 69 -21.35 11.32 14.44
N ASP A 70 -21.24 10.19 13.74
CA ASP A 70 -22.36 9.40 13.23
C ASP A 70 -23.33 10.30 12.47
N ALA A 71 -22.78 11.00 11.47
CA ALA A 71 -23.49 12.01 10.68
C ALA A 71 -24.16 11.42 9.41
N ALA A 72 -24.14 10.09 9.24
CA ALA A 72 -24.78 9.37 8.14
C ALA A 72 -24.44 9.95 6.74
N GLY A 73 -23.17 10.30 6.54
CA GLY A 73 -22.62 10.89 5.33
C GLY A 73 -22.99 12.36 5.11
N ALA A 74 -23.63 13.04 6.06
CA ALA A 74 -24.05 14.43 5.90
C ALA A 74 -22.85 15.38 5.74
N LEU A 75 -21.79 15.20 6.53
CA LEU A 75 -20.57 16.01 6.42
C LEU A 75 -19.79 15.69 5.15
N VAL A 76 -19.84 14.44 4.66
CA VAL A 76 -19.22 14.08 3.38
C VAL A 76 -19.98 14.70 2.20
N ARG A 77 -21.32 14.63 2.20
CA ARG A 77 -22.16 15.26 1.17
C ARG A 77 -22.03 16.78 1.18
N GLY A 78 -21.99 17.39 2.37
CA GLY A 78 -21.76 18.82 2.53
C GLY A 78 -20.38 19.24 1.99
N TRP A 79 -19.35 18.40 2.19
CA TRP A 79 -18.01 18.65 1.67
C TRP A 79 -17.99 18.60 0.14
N ASP A 80 -18.62 17.59 -0.48
CA ASP A 80 -18.69 17.45 -1.94
C ASP A 80 -19.46 18.61 -2.59
N SER A 81 -20.53 19.09 -1.94
CA SER A 81 -21.28 20.26 -2.40
C SER A 81 -20.45 21.54 -2.25
N ALA A 82 -19.73 21.70 -1.14
CA ALA A 82 -18.88 22.86 -0.91
C ALA A 82 -17.71 22.95 -1.90
N GLU A 83 -17.12 21.81 -2.28
CA GLU A 83 -16.07 21.74 -3.31
C GLU A 83 -16.59 22.11 -4.70
N ARG A 84 -17.83 21.70 -5.04
CA ARG A 84 -18.47 22.05 -6.32
C ARG A 84 -18.87 23.52 -6.44
N GLU A 85 -19.21 24.15 -5.32
CA GLU A 85 -19.67 25.55 -5.25
C GLU A 85 -18.53 26.56 -5.07
N ALA A 86 -17.31 26.11 -4.75
CA ALA A 86 -16.16 27.00 -4.54
C ALA A 86 -15.61 27.55 -5.89
N PRO A 87 -15.42 28.88 -6.03
CA PRO A 87 -14.77 29.46 -7.21
C PRO A 87 -13.33 28.97 -7.35
N GLN A 88 -12.99 28.38 -8.50
CA GLN A 88 -11.61 28.05 -8.86
C GLN A 88 -10.89 29.33 -9.29
N ASP A 89 -10.10 29.94 -8.39
CA ASP A 89 -9.22 31.05 -8.75
C ASP A 89 -7.75 30.83 -8.37
N CYS A 90 -6.93 30.87 -9.44
CA CYS A 90 -5.54 31.30 -9.57
C CYS A 90 -4.40 30.61 -8.79
N SER A 91 -3.71 29.74 -9.53
CA SER A 91 -2.27 29.48 -9.45
C SER A 91 -1.40 30.74 -9.62
N ALA A 92 -0.36 30.91 -8.80
CA ALA A 92 0.89 31.56 -9.21
C ALA A 92 2.11 31.12 -8.35
N PRO A 93 3.33 31.07 -8.93
CA PRO A 93 4.54 30.44 -8.38
C PRO A 93 5.47 31.44 -7.67
N VAL A 94 6.43 30.96 -6.88
CA VAL A 94 7.60 31.77 -6.46
C VAL A 94 8.91 31.00 -6.67
N SER A 95 9.82 31.71 -7.33
CA SER A 95 11.11 31.33 -7.86
C SER A 95 12.25 31.14 -6.84
N ARG A 96 13.24 30.39 -7.32
CA ARG A 96 14.69 30.35 -7.05
C ARG A 96 15.34 31.53 -6.29
N ALA A 97 16.22 31.16 -5.36
CA ALA A 97 17.62 31.60 -5.20
C ALA A 97 18.32 30.48 -4.39
N GLY A 98 19.50 29.94 -4.65
CA GLY A 98 20.72 30.48 -5.26
C GLY A 98 21.81 30.49 -4.18
N THR A 99 22.75 29.55 -4.19
CA THR A 99 24.16 29.71 -3.74
C THR A 99 24.98 28.43 -3.94
N ALA A 100 26.11 28.60 -4.64
CA ALA A 100 27.28 27.71 -4.66
C ALA A 100 27.94 27.71 -3.26
N THR A 101 28.86 26.81 -2.86
CA THR A 101 30.17 26.52 -3.46
C THR A 101 30.90 25.42 -2.63
N HIS A 102 31.88 24.74 -3.26
CA HIS A 102 32.98 23.93 -2.69
C HIS A 102 32.61 22.60 -1.99
N GLY A 103 33.17 21.43 -2.31
CA GLY A 103 34.42 21.07 -2.97
C GLY A 103 35.32 20.31 -1.98
N ALA A 104 35.49 18.99 -2.13
CA ALA A 104 36.68 18.23 -1.72
C ALA A 104 36.55 16.74 -2.04
N SER A 105 37.55 16.25 -2.78
CA SER A 105 37.84 14.85 -3.12
C SER A 105 38.46 14.07 -1.96
N ALA A 106 38.30 12.73 -1.97
CA ALA A 106 39.34 11.69 -1.76
C ALA A 106 38.63 10.32 -1.61
N ARG A 107 38.70 9.38 -2.56
CA ARG A 107 39.78 8.40 -2.87
C ARG A 107 40.23 7.53 -1.69
N GLY A 108 40.16 6.20 -1.89
CA GLY A 108 40.89 5.17 -1.14
C GLY A 108 40.06 3.89 -0.99
N HIS A 109 40.12 2.92 -1.92
CA HIS A 109 40.98 1.71 -1.84
C HIS A 109 40.52 0.75 -0.73
N GLY A 110 40.34 -0.56 -0.90
CA GLY A 110 40.57 -1.54 -1.97
C GLY A 110 40.00 -2.87 -1.42
N ALA A 111 39.35 -3.66 -2.28
CA ALA A 111 39.84 -4.98 -2.70
C ALA A 111 40.00 -6.01 -1.56
N SER A 112 39.13 -7.02 -1.56
CA SER A 112 39.48 -8.46 -1.62
C SER A 112 38.21 -9.33 -1.54
N SER A 113 37.92 -10.07 -2.63
CA SER A 113 37.03 -11.24 -2.70
C SER A 113 37.90 -12.52 -2.77
N PRO A 114 37.38 -13.75 -3.03
CA PRO A 114 35.98 -14.23 -3.12
C PRO A 114 35.73 -15.65 -2.51
N GLU A 115 34.53 -16.18 -2.77
CA GLU A 115 34.09 -17.59 -2.81
C GLU A 115 33.60 -18.22 -1.48
N THR A 116 32.33 -18.64 -1.36
CA THR A 116 31.72 -19.70 -2.19
C THR A 116 30.19 -19.51 -2.32
N LEU A 117 29.71 -19.49 -3.56
CA LEU A 117 28.30 -19.53 -3.95
C LEU A 117 27.65 -20.91 -3.70
N ALA A 118 26.35 -20.83 -3.41
CA ALA A 118 25.25 -21.67 -3.91
C ALA A 118 25.55 -23.13 -4.35
N MET A 119 24.82 -24.07 -3.74
CA MET A 119 23.86 -24.96 -4.42
C MET A 119 23.27 -25.95 -3.40
N ASN A 120 21.94 -25.99 -3.27
CA ASN A 120 21.17 -27.24 -3.37
C ASN A 120 19.68 -26.99 -3.14
N THR A 121 18.94 -26.97 -4.24
CA THR A 121 17.51 -27.26 -4.32
C THR A 121 17.30 -28.77 -4.23
N VAL A 122 16.72 -29.25 -3.13
CA VAL A 122 15.96 -30.50 -3.12
C VAL A 122 14.72 -30.34 -2.23
N VAL A 123 13.58 -30.66 -2.83
CA VAL A 123 12.26 -30.78 -2.22
C VAL A 123 12.29 -31.69 -0.99
N ARG A 124 11.82 -31.20 0.16
CA ARG A 124 11.19 -32.04 1.19
C ARG A 124 10.14 -31.26 1.98
N ALA A 125 8.90 -31.72 1.88
CA ALA A 125 7.84 -31.39 2.81
C ALA A 125 8.18 -31.98 4.18
N GLY A 126 8.08 -31.16 5.23
CA GLY A 126 8.11 -31.60 6.63
C GLY A 126 9.31 -31.11 7.45
N SER A 127 9.20 -29.90 8.01
CA SER A 127 9.55 -29.59 9.41
C SER A 127 9.30 -28.10 9.68
N LEU A 128 8.23 -27.78 10.42
CA LEU A 128 8.03 -26.48 11.05
C LEU A 128 8.98 -26.42 12.26
N GLY A 129 10.23 -25.98 12.06
CA GLY A 129 11.20 -25.97 13.15
C GLY A 129 12.44 -25.11 13.02
N ASP A 130 12.90 -24.73 11.81
CA ASP A 130 14.22 -24.08 11.66
C ASP A 130 14.25 -22.88 10.69
N ASP A 131 13.09 -22.49 10.16
CA ASP A 131 12.98 -21.47 9.11
C ASP A 131 12.94 -20.03 9.63
N THR A 132 12.89 -19.85 10.96
CA THR A 132 12.70 -18.55 11.61
C THR A 132 13.94 -17.66 11.59
N ASP A 133 15.14 -18.15 11.28
CA ASP A 133 16.36 -17.32 11.21
C ASP A 133 16.66 -16.77 9.81
N THR A 134 15.78 -16.98 8.82
CA THR A 134 15.96 -16.45 7.47
C THR A 134 15.13 -15.19 7.22
N VAL A 135 15.66 -14.30 6.38
CA VAL A 135 14.97 -13.12 5.85
C VAL A 135 15.15 -13.11 4.34
N VAL A 136 14.09 -12.73 3.63
CA VAL A 136 14.15 -12.57 2.18
C VAL A 136 14.64 -11.16 1.86
N VAL A 137 15.67 -11.08 1.04
CA VAL A 137 16.34 -9.82 0.69
C VAL A 137 16.62 -9.75 -0.80
N PRO A 138 16.66 -8.55 -1.39
CA PRO A 138 17.06 -8.38 -2.79
C PRO A 138 18.57 -8.63 -2.92
N ALA A 139 18.95 -9.51 -3.83
CA ALA A 139 20.33 -9.81 -4.19
C ALA A 139 20.51 -9.73 -5.70
N ARG A 140 21.65 -9.21 -6.16
CA ARG A 140 22.01 -9.21 -7.56
C ARG A 140 22.75 -10.49 -7.92
N ILE A 141 22.14 -11.30 -8.78
CA ILE A 141 22.66 -12.58 -9.27
C ILE A 141 22.55 -12.54 -10.80
N ASP A 142 23.67 -12.79 -11.49
CA ASP A 142 23.74 -12.76 -12.97
C ASP A 142 23.15 -11.49 -13.60
N GLY A 143 23.41 -10.35 -12.98
CA GLY A 143 22.92 -9.05 -13.45
C GLY A 143 21.42 -8.79 -13.20
N ARG A 144 20.72 -9.69 -12.52
CA ARG A 144 19.30 -9.56 -12.15
C ARG A 144 19.13 -9.42 -10.65
N ILE A 145 18.13 -8.65 -10.22
CA ILE A 145 17.73 -8.58 -8.82
C ILE A 145 16.73 -9.70 -8.53
N LEU A 146 17.14 -10.65 -7.70
CA LEU A 146 16.33 -11.76 -7.21
C LEU A 146 16.12 -11.63 -5.69
N PHE A 147 14.98 -12.10 -5.20
CA PHE A 147 14.68 -12.14 -3.77
C PHE A 147 15.07 -13.52 -3.23
N VAL A 148 16.05 -13.55 -2.33
CA VAL A 148 16.64 -14.79 -1.82
C VAL A 148 16.53 -14.86 -0.30
N PRO A 149 16.19 -16.03 0.27
CA PRO A 149 16.25 -16.24 1.71
C PRO A 149 17.71 -16.30 2.14
N VAL A 150 18.10 -15.45 3.10
CA VAL A 150 19.42 -15.47 3.72
C VAL A 150 19.30 -15.51 5.23
N PRO A 151 20.26 -16.10 5.96
CA PRO A 151 20.26 -16.02 7.41
C PRO A 151 20.38 -14.57 7.90
N ARG A 152 19.63 -14.17 8.93
CA ARG A 152 19.62 -12.79 9.45
C ARG A 152 21.00 -12.27 9.83
N ARG A 153 21.86 -13.14 10.35
CA ARG A 153 23.27 -12.84 10.66
C ARG A 153 24.06 -12.32 9.45
N VAL A 154 23.76 -12.80 8.24
CA VAL A 154 24.43 -12.37 7.00
C VAL A 154 24.01 -10.95 6.63
N VAL A 155 22.73 -10.59 6.82
CA VAL A 155 22.23 -9.23 6.57
C VAL A 155 22.83 -8.22 7.54
N LEU A 156 22.95 -8.59 8.82
CA LEU A 156 23.57 -7.74 9.84
C LEU A 156 25.07 -7.52 9.58
N ALA A 157 25.78 -8.52 9.04
CA ALA A 157 27.21 -8.42 8.72
C ALA A 157 27.52 -7.67 7.41
N SER A 158 26.58 -7.62 6.45
CA SER A 158 26.80 -7.03 5.11
C SER A 158 26.42 -5.55 5.00
N GLY A 159 26.02 -4.90 6.11
CA GLY A 159 25.77 -3.45 6.14
C GLY A 159 24.46 -3.00 5.48
N ILE A 160 23.65 -3.91 4.92
CA ILE A 160 22.26 -3.64 4.47
C ILE A 160 21.30 -3.69 5.68
N ALA A 161 21.72 -3.11 6.80
CA ALA A 161 21.00 -3.11 8.06
C ALA A 161 20.20 -1.81 8.22
N GLY A 162 19.01 -1.76 7.61
CA GLY A 162 17.96 -0.83 8.01
C GLY A 162 17.19 -1.38 9.21
N LEU A 163 17.72 -1.15 10.42
CA LEU A 163 17.08 -1.34 11.74
C LEU A 163 16.37 -2.68 12.01
N ALA A 164 17.09 -3.62 12.62
CA ALA A 164 16.49 -4.69 13.41
C ALA A 164 17.33 -4.96 14.66
N ALA A 165 16.95 -4.35 15.78
CA ALA A 165 17.18 -4.85 17.14
C ALA A 165 16.33 -4.05 18.14
N THR A 166 15.09 -4.48 18.35
CA THR A 166 14.44 -4.27 19.65
C THR A 166 14.34 -5.64 20.32
N ALA A 167 15.07 -5.79 21.43
CA ALA A 167 14.95 -6.95 22.30
C ALA A 167 13.50 -7.01 22.79
N MET A 168 12.84 -8.15 22.55
CA MET A 168 11.50 -8.39 23.08
C MET A 168 11.60 -8.81 24.54
N PRO A 169 10.75 -8.30 25.45
CA PRO A 169 10.59 -8.93 26.75
C PRO A 169 9.84 -10.26 26.57
N ALA A 170 10.31 -11.29 27.27
CA ALA A 170 9.61 -12.56 27.37
C ALA A 170 8.23 -12.35 28.03
N ALA A 171 7.17 -12.83 27.40
CA ALA A 171 5.83 -12.76 27.96
C ALA A 171 5.68 -13.77 29.10
N THR A 172 5.58 -13.27 30.34
CA THR A 172 5.07 -14.05 31.48
C THR A 172 3.56 -14.22 31.39
N PRO A 173 3.00 -15.39 31.77
CA PRO A 173 1.55 -15.55 31.80
C PRO A 173 0.99 -14.79 33.02
N ALA A 174 0.28 -13.70 32.77
CA ALA A 174 -0.45 -13.00 33.82
C ALA A 174 -1.85 -13.59 33.99
N ALA A 175 -2.19 -13.84 35.26
CA ALA A 175 -3.38 -14.48 35.75
C ALA A 175 -4.68 -13.81 35.26
N ALA A 176 -5.72 -14.64 35.13
CA ALA A 176 -7.09 -14.20 34.92
C ALA A 176 -7.58 -13.43 36.15
N THR A 177 -7.88 -12.13 35.99
CA THR A 177 -8.67 -11.38 36.96
C THR A 177 -9.45 -10.25 36.25
N GLU A 178 -10.76 -10.30 36.43
CA GLU A 178 -11.80 -9.24 36.28
C GLU A 178 -11.85 -8.44 34.95
N LEU A 179 -12.65 -8.96 34.00
CA LEU A 179 -13.17 -8.18 32.87
C LEU A 179 -14.33 -7.29 33.32
N ALA A 180 -14.02 -6.07 33.74
CA ALA A 180 -14.99 -4.99 33.78
C ALA A 180 -14.52 -3.85 32.86
N ASP A 181 -15.34 -3.55 31.85
CA ASP A 181 -15.28 -2.39 30.94
C ASP A 181 -14.08 -2.27 29.98
N MET A 182 -13.61 -3.40 29.43
CA MET A 182 -12.57 -3.43 28.40
C MET A 182 -13.21 -3.64 27.01
N GLY A 183 -12.88 -2.76 26.05
CA GLY A 183 -13.39 -2.84 24.68
C GLY A 183 -13.22 -4.23 24.05
N SER A 184 -14.16 -4.63 23.19
CA SER A 184 -14.19 -5.95 22.55
C SER A 184 -12.82 -6.31 21.94
N PRO A 185 -12.20 -7.46 22.31
CA PRO A 185 -10.94 -7.90 21.69
C PRO A 185 -11.02 -7.95 20.17
N PHE A 186 -12.19 -8.28 19.61
CA PHE A 186 -12.42 -8.23 18.17
C PHE A 186 -12.23 -6.82 17.61
N GLU A 187 -12.83 -5.80 18.22
CA GLU A 187 -12.69 -4.40 17.79
C GLU A 187 -11.25 -3.91 17.90
N HIS A 188 -10.54 -4.32 18.96
CA HIS A 188 -9.13 -4.01 19.12
C HIS A 188 -8.28 -4.57 17.97
N PHE A 189 -8.41 -5.86 17.65
CA PHE A 189 -7.67 -6.47 16.53
C PHE A 189 -8.12 -5.90 15.17
N ALA A 190 -9.40 -5.59 14.98
CA ALA A 190 -9.88 -4.92 13.78
C ALA A 190 -9.25 -3.54 13.59
N GLN A 191 -9.15 -2.75 14.67
CA GLN A 191 -8.47 -1.45 14.65
C GLN A 191 -6.98 -1.59 14.39
N LEU A 192 -6.32 -2.55 15.04
CA LEU A 192 -4.90 -2.79 14.87
C LEU A 192 -4.56 -3.17 13.42
N ARG A 193 -5.39 -3.99 12.76
CA ARG A 193 -5.24 -4.28 11.34
C ARG A 193 -5.29 -3.02 10.47
N ARG A 194 -6.19 -2.08 10.76
CA ARG A 194 -6.26 -0.80 10.04
C ARG A 194 -4.97 0.02 10.21
N VAL A 195 -4.45 0.09 11.43
CA VAL A 195 -3.17 0.77 11.73
C VAL A 195 -2.01 0.10 11.00
N MET A 196 -1.98 -1.22 10.93
CA MET A 196 -0.95 -1.96 10.17
C MET A 196 -0.98 -1.63 8.68
N ILE A 197 -2.15 -1.52 8.07
CA ILE A 197 -2.30 -1.12 6.66
C ILE A 197 -1.80 0.32 6.45
N GLN A 198 -2.16 1.24 7.34
CA GLN A 198 -1.68 2.63 7.27
C GLN A 198 -0.16 2.72 7.44
N THR A 199 0.40 1.89 8.32
CA THR A 199 1.85 1.83 8.56
C THR A 199 2.58 1.26 7.35
N ASP A 200 2.05 0.19 6.73
CA ASP A 200 2.56 -0.36 5.46
C ASP A 200 2.61 0.71 4.36
N ASN A 201 1.54 1.48 4.19
CA ASN A 201 1.50 2.53 3.17
C ASN A 201 2.62 3.58 3.33
N LEU A 202 3.07 3.83 4.58
CA LEU A 202 4.08 4.84 4.88
C LEU A 202 5.51 4.29 4.87
N ILE A 203 5.78 3.19 5.58
CA ILE A 203 7.15 2.67 5.79
C ILE A 203 7.36 1.27 5.22
N GLY A 204 6.37 0.70 4.57
CA GLY A 204 6.44 -0.62 3.93
C GLY A 204 6.24 -1.80 4.90
N PRO A 205 5.99 -2.99 4.34
CA PRO A 205 5.48 -4.12 5.10
C PRO A 205 6.57 -4.83 5.91
N ARG A 206 7.84 -4.69 5.52
CA ARG A 206 8.98 -5.29 6.24
C ARG A 206 9.03 -4.93 7.73
N HIS A 207 8.58 -3.72 8.07
CA HIS A 207 8.57 -3.22 9.45
C HIS A 207 7.32 -3.65 10.24
N VAL A 208 6.29 -4.13 9.55
CA VAL A 208 4.97 -4.41 10.14
C VAL A 208 4.70 -5.92 10.20
N LEU A 209 5.26 -6.70 9.28
CA LEU A 209 5.05 -8.15 9.16
C LEU A 209 5.36 -8.94 10.45
N PRO A 210 6.46 -8.69 11.18
CA PRO A 210 6.72 -9.43 12.43
C PRO A 210 5.61 -9.23 13.47
N ALA A 211 5.13 -7.99 13.64
CA ALA A 211 4.04 -7.70 14.56
C ALA A 211 2.74 -8.39 14.08
N LEU A 212 2.41 -8.28 12.79
CA LEU A 212 1.24 -8.93 12.20
C LEU A 212 1.23 -10.44 12.51
N GLN A 213 2.36 -11.13 12.36
CA GLN A 213 2.49 -12.56 12.64
C GLN A 213 2.25 -12.90 14.12
N GLN A 214 2.75 -12.07 15.05
CA GLN A 214 2.46 -12.26 16.49
C GLN A 214 0.97 -12.08 16.81
N HIS A 215 0.34 -11.08 16.19
CA HIS A 215 -1.09 -10.86 16.35
C HIS A 215 -1.93 -11.98 15.73
N LEU A 216 -1.49 -12.57 14.62
CA LEU A 216 -2.10 -13.75 14.01
C LEU A 216 -2.07 -14.96 14.97
N VAL A 217 -0.92 -15.26 15.60
CA VAL A 217 -0.79 -16.34 16.59
C VAL A 217 -1.70 -16.10 17.81
N SER A 218 -1.73 -14.85 18.29
CA SER A 218 -2.59 -14.44 19.40
C SER A 218 -4.07 -14.61 19.06
N LEU A 219 -4.48 -14.20 17.87
CA LEU A 219 -5.85 -14.29 17.38
C LEU A 219 -6.28 -15.74 17.20
N ALA A 220 -5.42 -16.59 16.61
CA ALA A 220 -5.66 -18.02 16.47
C ALA A 220 -5.83 -18.73 17.82
N THR A 221 -5.04 -18.35 18.81
CA THR A 221 -5.15 -18.88 20.19
C THR A 221 -6.52 -18.53 20.79
N ARG A 222 -6.95 -17.27 20.65
CA ARG A 222 -8.27 -16.81 21.13
C ARG A 222 -9.41 -17.48 20.39
N ARG A 223 -9.32 -17.62 19.07
CA ARG A 223 -10.32 -18.31 18.25
C ARG A 223 -10.52 -19.75 18.71
N ARG A 224 -9.45 -20.50 18.99
CA ARG A 224 -9.54 -21.90 19.49
C ARG A 224 -10.19 -21.99 20.87
N ALA A 225 -10.06 -20.96 21.70
CA ALA A 225 -10.71 -20.88 23.00
C ALA A 225 -12.19 -20.44 22.92
N ALA A 226 -12.56 -19.66 21.89
CA ALA A 226 -13.92 -19.16 21.69
C ALA A 226 -14.90 -20.26 21.25
N ARG A 227 -16.20 -20.00 21.39
CA ARG A 227 -17.30 -20.90 20.98
C ARG A 227 -18.40 -20.09 20.28
N GLY A 228 -19.26 -20.79 19.53
CA GLY A 228 -20.41 -20.20 18.86
C GLY A 228 -20.05 -19.01 17.96
N THR A 229 -20.87 -17.96 18.00
CA THR A 229 -20.75 -16.77 17.14
C THR A 229 -19.41 -16.04 17.28
N ASP A 230 -18.80 -16.04 18.47
CA ASP A 230 -17.51 -15.38 18.68
C ASP A 230 -16.37 -16.11 17.97
N ALA A 231 -16.39 -17.44 17.94
CA ALA A 231 -15.42 -18.22 17.18
C ALA A 231 -15.52 -17.92 15.67
N ILE A 232 -16.74 -17.73 15.15
CA ILE A 232 -16.98 -17.38 13.74
C ILE A 232 -16.45 -15.97 13.45
N LYS A 233 -16.75 -14.98 14.30
CA LYS A 233 -16.23 -13.60 14.15
C LYS A 233 -14.71 -13.56 14.19
N LEU A 234 -14.09 -14.27 15.14
CA LEU A 234 -12.63 -14.33 15.25
C LEU A 234 -12.00 -15.06 14.07
N LEU A 235 -12.64 -16.11 13.52
CA LEU A 235 -12.18 -16.75 12.29
C LEU A 235 -12.21 -15.77 11.11
N ALA A 236 -13.31 -15.03 10.93
CA ALA A 236 -13.39 -14.03 9.86
C ALA A 236 -12.32 -12.94 9.99
N LEU A 237 -12.00 -12.52 11.22
CA LEU A 237 -10.90 -11.57 11.46
C LEU A 237 -9.53 -12.21 11.20
N GLU A 238 -9.31 -13.45 11.62
CA GLU A 238 -8.08 -14.22 11.35
C GLU A 238 -7.86 -14.37 9.84
N THR A 239 -8.89 -14.68 9.07
CA THR A 239 -8.82 -14.74 7.60
C THR A 239 -8.35 -13.42 6.99
N ARG A 240 -8.81 -12.27 7.53
CA ARG A 240 -8.36 -10.94 7.07
C ARG A 240 -6.91 -10.62 7.47
N TYR A 241 -6.41 -11.22 8.55
CA TYR A 241 -4.99 -11.13 8.92
C TYR A 241 -4.13 -12.06 8.06
N GLU A 242 -4.60 -13.27 7.76
CA GLU A 242 -3.95 -14.20 6.82
C GLU A 242 -3.81 -13.56 5.44
N GLU A 243 -4.88 -12.93 4.92
CA GLU A 243 -4.85 -12.17 3.67
C GLU A 243 -3.78 -11.07 3.71
N LEU A 244 -3.76 -10.26 4.78
CA LEU A 244 -2.80 -9.17 4.92
C LEU A 244 -1.36 -9.67 5.06
N ALA A 245 -1.14 -10.82 5.72
CA ALA A 245 0.17 -11.45 5.83
C ALA A 245 0.64 -11.95 4.46
N GLY A 246 -0.28 -12.49 3.66
CA GLY A 246 -0.02 -12.84 2.26
C GLY A 246 0.43 -11.63 1.44
N TRP A 247 -0.27 -10.49 1.57
CA TRP A 247 0.13 -9.24 0.92
C TRP A 247 1.53 -8.78 1.33
N PHE A 248 1.82 -8.74 2.63
CA PHE A 248 3.09 -8.26 3.14
C PHE A 248 4.25 -9.15 2.69
N ALA A 249 4.06 -10.48 2.74
CA ALA A 249 5.03 -11.44 2.25
C ALA A 249 5.27 -11.28 0.74
N GLN A 250 4.21 -11.12 -0.06
CA GLN A 250 4.32 -10.86 -1.51
C GLN A 250 5.11 -9.57 -1.77
N ASP A 251 4.82 -8.51 -1.03
CA ASP A 251 5.46 -7.23 -1.28
C ASP A 251 6.94 -7.22 -0.88
N ILE A 252 7.37 -8.00 0.11
CA ILE A 252 8.81 -8.14 0.43
C ILE A 252 9.51 -9.22 -0.41
N GLY A 253 8.81 -9.86 -1.35
CA GLY A 253 9.37 -10.89 -2.23
C GLY A 253 9.46 -12.30 -1.61
N ASP A 254 8.83 -12.54 -0.46
CA ASP A 254 8.70 -13.89 0.11
C ASP A 254 7.48 -14.60 -0.50
N GLU A 255 7.66 -15.07 -1.73
CA GLU A 255 6.60 -15.70 -2.53
C GLU A 255 6.01 -16.94 -1.85
N ARG A 256 6.87 -17.77 -1.23
CA ARG A 256 6.44 -18.99 -0.54
C ARG A 256 5.50 -18.67 0.61
N THR A 257 5.87 -17.73 1.47
CA THR A 257 5.04 -17.29 2.59
C THR A 257 3.76 -16.61 2.09
N ALA A 258 3.85 -15.84 0.99
CA ALA A 258 2.69 -15.22 0.35
C ALA A 258 1.65 -16.25 -0.12
N HIS A 259 2.10 -17.29 -0.85
CA HIS A 259 1.25 -18.38 -1.30
C HIS A 259 0.63 -19.14 -0.12
N GLY A 260 1.41 -19.44 0.92
CA GLY A 260 0.93 -20.14 2.10
C GLY A 260 -0.17 -19.40 2.85
N HIS A 261 0.03 -18.11 3.14
CA HIS A 261 -0.97 -17.28 3.81
C HIS A 261 -2.23 -17.06 2.95
N THR A 262 -2.06 -16.83 1.65
CA THR A 262 -3.19 -16.61 0.74
C THR A 262 -4.01 -17.89 0.53
N ALA A 263 -3.38 -19.07 0.54
CA ALA A 263 -4.09 -20.35 0.53
C ALA A 263 -4.91 -20.56 1.80
N LYS A 264 -4.31 -20.34 2.99
CA LYS A 264 -5.03 -20.42 4.28
C LYS A 264 -6.21 -19.45 4.33
N ALA A 265 -6.01 -18.23 3.84
CA ALA A 265 -7.08 -17.23 3.79
C ALA A 265 -8.24 -17.71 2.89
N LEU A 266 -7.95 -18.32 1.75
CA LEU A 266 -8.98 -18.84 0.84
C LEU A 266 -9.77 -20.01 1.49
N ASP A 267 -9.07 -20.97 2.10
CA ASP A 267 -9.72 -22.07 2.80
C ASP A 267 -10.62 -21.55 3.93
N ALA A 268 -10.11 -20.59 4.72
CA ALA A 268 -10.85 -20.00 5.81
C ALA A 268 -12.02 -19.11 5.36
N SER A 269 -11.91 -18.42 4.22
CA SER A 269 -13.02 -17.60 3.69
C SER A 269 -14.21 -18.45 3.26
N HIS A 270 -13.96 -19.65 2.73
CA HIS A 270 -15.00 -20.64 2.46
C HIS A 270 -15.65 -21.16 3.74
N ILE A 271 -14.87 -21.43 4.79
CA ILE A 271 -15.41 -21.87 6.09
C ILE A 271 -16.31 -20.78 6.71
N THR A 272 -15.94 -19.50 6.59
CA THR A 272 -16.74 -18.40 7.13
C THR A 272 -17.94 -18.02 6.25
N GLY A 273 -18.01 -18.54 5.01
CA GLY A 273 -19.03 -18.15 4.04
C GLY A 273 -18.93 -16.68 3.60
N ASP A 274 -17.75 -16.05 3.73
CA ASP A 274 -17.53 -14.65 3.33
C ASP A 274 -17.19 -14.61 1.84
N THR A 275 -18.22 -14.51 1.01
CA THR A 275 -18.10 -14.52 -0.45
C THR A 275 -17.30 -13.31 -0.96
N ASP A 276 -17.41 -12.15 -0.31
CA ASP A 276 -16.64 -10.96 -0.71
C ASP A 276 -15.15 -11.16 -0.45
N LEU A 277 -14.81 -11.65 0.74
CA LEU A 277 -13.42 -11.94 1.08
C LEU A 277 -12.86 -13.04 0.16
N THR A 278 -13.68 -14.04 -0.19
CA THR A 278 -13.31 -15.07 -1.16
C THR A 278 -12.99 -14.45 -2.53
N ALA A 279 -13.87 -13.59 -3.06
CA ALA A 279 -13.63 -12.89 -4.33
C ALA A 279 -12.38 -12.01 -4.28
N TYR A 280 -12.18 -11.28 -3.18
CA TYR A 280 -11.00 -10.46 -2.95
C TYR A 280 -9.72 -11.30 -2.96
N ILE A 281 -9.68 -12.40 -2.21
CA ILE A 281 -8.53 -13.32 -2.15
C ILE A 281 -8.23 -13.94 -3.51
N LEU A 282 -9.24 -14.31 -4.29
CA LEU A 282 -9.04 -14.81 -5.65
C LEU A 282 -8.37 -13.74 -6.55
N GLY A 283 -8.79 -12.48 -6.44
CA GLY A 283 -8.11 -11.35 -7.11
C GLY A 283 -6.66 -11.18 -6.65
N ARG A 284 -6.40 -11.30 -5.34
CA ARG A 284 -5.04 -11.30 -4.77
C ARG A 284 -4.18 -12.42 -5.35
N LYS A 285 -4.72 -13.64 -5.47
CA LYS A 285 -4.03 -14.78 -6.11
C LYS A 285 -3.76 -14.50 -7.58
N ALA A 286 -4.69 -13.89 -8.31
CA ALA A 286 -4.47 -13.49 -9.70
C ALA A 286 -3.29 -12.51 -9.82
N GLN A 287 -3.21 -11.52 -8.93
CA GLN A 287 -2.08 -10.60 -8.90
C GLN A 287 -0.75 -11.33 -8.61
N LEU A 288 -0.73 -12.22 -7.61
CA LEU A 288 0.46 -13.01 -7.27
C LEU A 288 0.90 -13.91 -8.44
N ALA A 289 -0.05 -14.51 -9.17
CA ALA A 289 0.24 -15.31 -10.36
C ALA A 289 0.90 -14.46 -11.47
N VAL A 290 0.42 -13.23 -11.73
CA VAL A 290 1.12 -12.32 -12.68
C VAL A 290 2.51 -11.97 -12.19
N ASP A 291 2.65 -11.59 -10.91
CA ASP A 291 3.92 -11.13 -10.36
C ASP A 291 5.00 -12.25 -10.38
N THR A 292 4.58 -13.53 -10.32
CA THR A 292 5.43 -14.74 -10.38
C THR A 292 5.57 -15.34 -11.79
N GLY A 293 5.05 -14.69 -12.83
CA GLY A 293 5.25 -15.13 -14.22
C GLY A 293 4.25 -16.16 -14.76
N HIS A 294 3.07 -16.30 -14.12
CA HIS A 294 1.99 -17.22 -14.50
C HIS A 294 0.73 -16.45 -14.96
N PRO A 295 0.78 -15.65 -16.04
CA PRO A 295 -0.34 -14.78 -16.43
C PRO A 295 -1.57 -15.56 -16.94
N VAL A 296 -1.41 -16.77 -17.47
CA VAL A 296 -2.55 -17.63 -17.87
C VAL A 296 -3.35 -18.07 -16.65
N ASP A 297 -2.68 -18.50 -15.58
CA ASP A 297 -3.32 -18.86 -14.31
C ASP A 297 -4.00 -17.63 -13.67
N ALA A 298 -3.37 -16.46 -13.80
CA ALA A 298 -3.93 -15.20 -13.33
C ALA A 298 -5.28 -14.88 -13.99
N LEU A 299 -5.43 -15.14 -15.29
CA LEU A 299 -6.70 -14.91 -15.99
C LEU A 299 -7.80 -15.84 -15.46
N GLY A 300 -7.49 -17.12 -15.23
CA GLY A 300 -8.43 -18.07 -14.61
C GLY A 300 -8.86 -17.65 -13.20
N LEU A 301 -7.91 -17.18 -12.39
CA LEU A 301 -8.15 -16.67 -11.03
C LEU A 301 -8.97 -15.38 -11.04
N ALA A 302 -8.69 -14.45 -11.95
CA ALA A 302 -9.43 -13.21 -12.09
C ALA A 302 -10.88 -13.46 -12.54
N ALA A 303 -11.09 -14.37 -13.49
CA ALA A 303 -12.42 -14.81 -13.90
C ALA A 303 -13.19 -15.49 -12.76
N ALA A 304 -12.51 -16.29 -11.93
CA ALA A 304 -13.11 -16.88 -10.73
C ALA A 304 -13.47 -15.82 -9.69
N ALA A 305 -12.60 -14.83 -9.46
CA ALA A 305 -12.87 -13.70 -8.58
C ALA A 305 -14.11 -12.93 -9.05
N ARG A 306 -14.22 -12.66 -10.35
CA ARG A 306 -15.36 -11.96 -10.95
C ARG A 306 -16.68 -12.72 -10.79
N ARG A 307 -16.68 -14.04 -11.05
CA ARG A 307 -17.88 -14.89 -10.83
C ARG A 307 -18.29 -14.97 -9.36
N THR A 308 -17.33 -14.87 -8.45
CA THR A 308 -17.57 -14.93 -7.00
C THR A 308 -18.06 -13.58 -6.46
N ALA A 309 -17.58 -12.47 -7.02
CA ALA A 309 -17.98 -11.14 -6.60
C ALA A 309 -19.50 -10.91 -6.80
N ARG A 310 -20.11 -10.17 -5.87
CA ARG A 310 -21.50 -9.74 -6.07
C ARG A 310 -21.59 -8.84 -7.31
N PRO A 311 -22.59 -9.04 -8.20
CA PRO A 311 -22.79 -8.16 -9.35
C PRO A 311 -22.96 -6.70 -8.92
N GLY A 312 -22.31 -5.77 -9.64
CA GLY A 312 -22.32 -4.35 -9.32
C GLY A 312 -21.54 -4.00 -8.04
N SER A 313 -20.68 -4.87 -7.55
CA SER A 313 -19.78 -4.55 -6.43
C SER A 313 -18.44 -4.01 -6.94
N ARG A 314 -17.73 -3.26 -6.09
CA ARG A 314 -16.35 -2.85 -6.39
C ARG A 314 -15.39 -4.04 -6.53
N LEU A 315 -15.69 -5.17 -5.93
CA LEU A 315 -14.92 -6.40 -6.10
C LEU A 315 -15.04 -6.97 -7.52
N GLU A 316 -16.20 -6.82 -8.16
CA GLU A 316 -16.36 -7.17 -9.57
C GLU A 316 -15.45 -6.30 -10.44
N VAL A 317 -15.41 -4.99 -10.18
CA VAL A 317 -14.52 -4.06 -10.88
C VAL A 317 -13.06 -4.45 -10.69
N ILE A 318 -12.62 -4.72 -9.46
CA ILE A 318 -11.26 -5.14 -9.14
C ILE A 318 -10.89 -6.44 -9.87
N ALA A 319 -11.80 -7.41 -9.92
CA ALA A 319 -11.59 -8.65 -10.67
C ALA A 319 -11.36 -8.37 -12.17
N VAL A 320 -12.14 -7.48 -12.77
CA VAL A 320 -11.96 -7.04 -14.17
C VAL A 320 -10.61 -6.33 -14.37
N LEU A 321 -10.12 -5.55 -13.39
CA LEU A 321 -8.77 -4.95 -13.48
C LEU A 321 -7.66 -6.02 -13.48
N HIS A 322 -7.84 -7.12 -12.73
CA HIS A 322 -6.92 -8.25 -12.77
C HIS A 322 -6.97 -8.98 -14.13
N GLU A 323 -8.16 -9.19 -14.70
CA GLU A 323 -8.33 -9.71 -16.07
C GLU A 323 -7.60 -8.81 -17.09
N ALA A 324 -7.84 -7.50 -17.04
CA ALA A 324 -7.23 -6.51 -17.93
C ALA A 324 -5.70 -6.52 -17.86
N HIS A 325 -5.13 -6.69 -16.66
CA HIS A 325 -3.69 -6.77 -16.51
C HIS A 325 -3.11 -8.10 -16.99
N ALA A 326 -3.79 -9.22 -16.74
CA ALA A 326 -3.38 -10.52 -17.26
C ALA A 326 -3.34 -10.52 -18.80
N HIS A 327 -4.40 -10.04 -19.45
CA HIS A 327 -4.45 -9.84 -20.91
C HIS A 327 -3.29 -8.98 -21.42
N ALA A 328 -3.00 -7.86 -20.75
CA ALA A 328 -1.90 -6.98 -21.15
C ALA A 328 -0.52 -7.68 -21.08
N VAL A 329 -0.27 -8.49 -20.05
CA VAL A 329 0.98 -9.26 -19.92
C VAL A 329 1.08 -10.39 -20.94
N LEU A 330 -0.06 -10.92 -21.39
CA LEU A 330 -0.13 -11.90 -22.50
C LEU A 330 0.02 -11.26 -23.89
N GLY A 331 0.09 -9.93 -23.99
CA GLY A 331 0.16 -9.20 -25.26
C GLY A 331 -1.21 -9.01 -25.93
N GLU A 332 -2.31 -9.31 -25.23
CA GLU A 332 -3.68 -9.25 -25.73
C GLU A 332 -4.26 -7.84 -25.54
N GLY A 333 -3.67 -6.85 -26.22
CA GLY A 333 -3.99 -5.43 -26.04
C GLY A 333 -5.47 -5.09 -26.23
N GLY A 334 -6.13 -5.69 -27.22
CA GLY A 334 -7.57 -5.46 -27.47
C GLY A 334 -8.48 -5.94 -26.33
N GLU A 335 -8.16 -7.09 -25.73
CA GLU A 335 -8.87 -7.62 -24.56
C GLU A 335 -8.64 -6.73 -23.33
N ALA A 336 -7.39 -6.33 -23.09
CA ALA A 336 -7.02 -5.45 -22.00
C ALA A 336 -7.78 -4.12 -22.05
N HIS A 337 -7.83 -3.48 -23.23
CA HIS A 337 -8.56 -2.22 -23.42
C HIS A 337 -10.06 -2.39 -23.14
N ARG A 338 -10.70 -3.41 -23.71
CA ARG A 338 -12.13 -3.69 -23.46
C ARG A 338 -12.43 -3.95 -21.99
N ALA A 339 -11.54 -4.63 -21.29
CA ALA A 339 -11.68 -4.87 -19.86
C ALA A 339 -11.61 -3.56 -19.05
N TYR A 340 -10.74 -2.60 -19.40
CA TYR A 340 -10.72 -1.29 -18.74
C TYR A 340 -11.99 -0.46 -18.99
N GLU A 341 -12.53 -0.47 -20.22
CA GLU A 341 -13.82 0.18 -20.51
C GLU A 341 -14.98 -0.46 -19.73
N THR A 342 -14.95 -1.79 -19.59
CA THR A 342 -15.88 -2.55 -18.74
C THR A 342 -15.75 -2.13 -17.28
N ALA A 343 -14.53 -2.02 -16.76
CA ALA A 343 -14.27 -1.62 -15.38
C ALA A 343 -14.80 -0.20 -15.08
N LEU A 344 -14.60 0.77 -16.00
CA LEU A 344 -15.14 2.12 -15.86
C LEU A 344 -16.68 2.12 -15.86
N THR A 345 -17.30 1.36 -16.76
CA THR A 345 -18.77 1.22 -16.83
C THR A 345 -19.34 0.61 -15.55
N LEU A 346 -18.69 -0.43 -15.02
CA LEU A 346 -19.09 -1.08 -13.77
C LEU A 346 -18.90 -0.15 -12.57
N LEU A 347 -17.80 0.63 -12.53
CA LEU A 347 -17.53 1.56 -11.42
C LEU A 347 -18.65 2.58 -11.22
N VAL A 348 -19.23 3.12 -12.31
CA VAL A 348 -20.35 4.08 -12.24
C VAL A 348 -21.57 3.49 -11.54
N ARG A 349 -21.77 2.18 -11.67
CA ARG A 349 -22.90 1.46 -11.09
C ARG A 349 -22.57 0.84 -9.73
N ALA A 350 -21.30 0.83 -9.36
CA ALA A 350 -20.85 0.14 -8.16
C ALA A 350 -21.26 0.93 -6.92
N GLY A 351 -22.04 0.30 -6.04
CA GLY A 351 -22.47 0.90 -4.79
C GLY A 351 -21.28 1.29 -3.90
N SER A 352 -21.41 2.41 -3.17
CA SER A 352 -20.34 2.93 -2.32
C SER A 352 -20.13 2.16 -1.02
N ASP A 353 -21.07 1.27 -0.67
CA ASP A 353 -21.38 0.93 0.72
C ASP A 353 -20.61 -0.30 1.25
N GLY A 354 -19.65 -0.79 0.47
CA GLY A 354 -18.86 -1.98 0.79
C GLY A 354 -17.56 -1.66 1.54
N VAL A 355 -17.23 -2.50 2.54
CA VAL A 355 -15.91 -2.52 3.22
C VAL A 355 -14.77 -2.77 2.21
N TRP A 356 -15.05 -3.50 1.14
CA TRP A 356 -14.07 -3.88 0.13
C TRP A 356 -14.06 -2.90 -1.05
N GLY A 357 -12.86 -2.44 -1.41
CA GLY A 357 -12.64 -1.58 -2.57
C GLY A 357 -12.98 -0.11 -2.33
N SER A 358 -13.10 0.38 -1.10
CA SER A 358 -13.41 1.81 -0.83
C SER A 358 -12.40 2.80 -1.41
N TRP A 359 -11.17 2.35 -1.67
CA TRP A 359 -10.10 3.10 -2.33
C TRP A 359 -10.20 3.11 -3.87
N LEU A 360 -11.15 2.37 -4.45
CA LEU A 360 -11.29 2.25 -5.89
C LEU A 360 -12.08 3.44 -6.44
N ASP A 361 -11.41 4.20 -7.30
CA ASP A 361 -11.99 5.29 -8.08
C ASP A 361 -11.44 5.29 -9.52
N ALA A 362 -11.86 6.27 -10.32
CA ALA A 362 -11.40 6.40 -11.70
C ALA A 362 -9.88 6.63 -11.80
N ALA A 363 -9.27 7.29 -10.81
CA ALA A 363 -7.83 7.53 -10.78
C ALA A 363 -7.06 6.22 -10.54
N TYR A 364 -7.56 5.35 -9.68
CA TYR A 364 -7.03 4.00 -9.46
C TYR A 364 -7.11 3.16 -10.73
N ILE A 365 -8.26 3.16 -11.42
CA ILE A 365 -8.43 2.45 -12.71
C ILE A 365 -7.45 2.99 -13.75
N SER A 366 -7.30 4.31 -13.84
CA SER A 366 -6.35 4.95 -14.77
C SER A 366 -4.90 4.54 -14.47
N THR A 367 -4.54 4.43 -13.20
CA THR A 367 -3.21 3.98 -12.78
C THR A 367 -2.98 2.48 -13.08
N ALA A 368 -4.01 1.65 -12.90
CA ALA A 368 -3.96 0.25 -13.32
C ALA A 368 -3.78 0.14 -14.84
N ARG A 369 -4.50 0.95 -15.62
CA ARG A 369 -4.38 1.03 -17.08
C ARG A 369 -2.96 1.41 -17.51
N ALA A 370 -2.34 2.40 -16.86
CA ALA A 370 -0.94 2.76 -17.12
C ALA A 370 0.02 1.57 -16.90
N ARG A 371 -0.21 0.73 -15.88
CA ARG A 371 0.56 -0.51 -15.66
C ARG A 371 0.41 -1.50 -16.82
N SER A 372 -0.82 -1.68 -17.33
CA SER A 372 -1.08 -2.54 -18.48
C SER A 372 -0.47 -2.00 -19.78
N LEU A 373 -0.60 -0.70 -20.05
CA LEU A 373 0.02 -0.04 -21.21
C LEU A 373 1.54 -0.22 -21.20
N ALA A 374 2.17 -0.09 -20.03
CA ALA A 374 3.60 -0.34 -19.89
C ALA A 374 4.00 -1.81 -20.14
N ALA A 375 3.09 -2.78 -19.97
CA ALA A 375 3.33 -4.18 -20.29
C ALA A 375 3.15 -4.45 -21.80
N LEU A 376 2.26 -3.72 -22.46
CA LEU A 376 2.03 -3.75 -23.91
C LEU A 376 3.10 -3.00 -24.73
N GLY A 377 4.03 -2.30 -24.07
CA GLY A 377 5.04 -1.47 -24.73
C GLY A 377 4.53 -0.07 -25.14
N GLU A 378 3.32 0.32 -24.73
CA GLU A 378 2.73 1.64 -24.98
C GLU A 378 3.28 2.68 -23.99
N TYR A 379 4.59 2.89 -24.03
CA TYR A 379 5.34 3.59 -23.01
C TYR A 379 4.96 5.07 -22.84
N ALA A 380 4.64 5.78 -23.93
CA ALA A 380 4.25 7.18 -23.86
C ALA A 380 2.95 7.40 -23.07
N GLN A 381 1.93 6.58 -23.34
CA GLN A 381 0.65 6.65 -22.61
C GLN A 381 0.82 6.18 -21.16
N ALA A 382 1.63 5.14 -20.94
CA ALA A 382 1.94 4.67 -19.59
C ALA A 382 2.63 5.74 -18.73
N ALA A 383 3.62 6.45 -19.29
CA ALA A 383 4.34 7.52 -18.62
C ALA A 383 3.38 8.66 -18.21
N ALA A 384 2.55 9.15 -19.14
CA ALA A 384 1.55 10.18 -18.85
C ALA A 384 0.56 9.77 -17.75
N GLY A 385 0.14 8.50 -17.75
CA GLY A 385 -0.73 7.95 -16.71
C GLY A 385 -0.08 7.91 -15.33
N PHE A 386 1.19 7.49 -15.24
CA PHE A 386 1.91 7.49 -13.95
C PHE A 386 2.27 8.89 -13.46
N ASP A 387 2.62 9.82 -14.35
CA ASP A 387 2.87 11.22 -13.99
C ASP A 387 1.61 11.86 -13.39
N SER A 388 0.44 11.60 -13.99
CA SER A 388 -0.85 12.05 -13.45
C SER A 388 -1.15 11.41 -12.10
N ALA A 389 -0.90 10.11 -11.94
CA ALA A 389 -1.10 9.41 -10.68
C ALA A 389 -0.20 9.96 -9.56
N LEU A 390 1.06 10.26 -9.86
CA LEU A 390 2.03 10.81 -8.91
C LEU A 390 1.70 12.22 -8.43
N ALA A 391 1.05 13.02 -9.29
CA ALA A 391 0.57 14.36 -8.95
C ALA A 391 -0.60 14.33 -7.96
N LEU A 392 -1.46 13.32 -8.05
CA LEU A 392 -2.66 13.18 -7.21
C LEU A 392 -2.42 12.34 -5.95
N LEU A 393 -1.38 11.52 -5.91
CA LEU A 393 -1.15 10.57 -4.81
C LEU A 393 -0.83 11.29 -3.48
N PRO A 394 -1.60 11.06 -2.40
CA PRO A 394 -1.33 11.70 -1.12
C PRO A 394 0.02 11.29 -0.51
N PRO A 395 0.71 12.17 0.25
CA PRO A 395 2.03 11.89 0.82
C PRO A 395 2.10 10.68 1.75
N THR A 396 0.98 10.26 2.35
CA THR A 396 0.88 9.09 3.23
C THR A 396 1.06 7.77 2.49
N TYR A 397 0.89 7.73 1.17
CA TYR A 397 1.07 6.53 0.33
C TYR A 397 2.50 6.45 -0.22
N ARG A 398 3.51 6.59 0.65
CA ARG A 398 4.93 6.59 0.26
C ARG A 398 5.33 5.30 -0.46
N ARG A 399 4.85 4.14 -0.02
CA ARG A 399 5.11 2.84 -0.67
C ARG A 399 4.57 2.81 -2.10
N ASP A 400 3.31 3.21 -2.30
CA ASP A 400 2.70 3.27 -3.64
C ASP A 400 3.36 4.33 -4.52
N ARG A 401 3.81 5.45 -3.93
CA ARG A 401 4.62 6.45 -4.63
C ARG A 401 5.88 5.84 -5.20
N GLY A 402 6.59 5.02 -4.43
CA GLY A 402 7.77 4.28 -4.90
C GLY A 402 7.45 3.34 -6.06
N VAL A 403 6.33 2.62 -5.99
CA VAL A 403 5.87 1.76 -7.09
C VAL A 403 5.57 2.57 -8.35
N TYR A 404 4.90 3.71 -8.22
CA TYR A 404 4.53 4.56 -9.35
C TYR A 404 5.76 5.25 -9.95
N LEU A 405 6.69 5.75 -9.13
CA LEU A 405 7.96 6.31 -9.60
C LEU A 405 8.77 5.28 -10.37
N ALA A 406 8.92 4.05 -9.86
CA ALA A 406 9.70 3.02 -10.55
C ALA A 406 9.06 2.61 -11.89
N ARG A 407 7.73 2.54 -11.96
CA ARG A 407 7.00 2.27 -13.21
C ARG A 407 7.06 3.44 -14.19
N ALA A 408 6.95 4.68 -13.69
CA ALA A 408 7.10 5.89 -14.49
C ALA A 408 8.51 5.97 -15.10
N ALA A 409 9.54 5.72 -14.30
CA ALA A 409 10.92 5.68 -14.77
C ALA A 409 11.10 4.65 -15.90
N ARG A 410 10.55 3.44 -15.73
CA ARG A 410 10.58 2.42 -16.80
C ARG A 410 9.85 2.87 -18.06
N ALA A 411 8.68 3.49 -17.91
CA ALA A 411 7.92 4.00 -19.05
C ALA A 411 8.68 5.12 -19.78
N HIS A 412 9.25 6.09 -19.06
CA HIS A 412 10.09 7.15 -19.65
C HIS A 412 11.36 6.60 -20.30
N ALA A 413 11.98 5.54 -19.76
CA ALA A 413 13.08 4.86 -20.44
C ALA A 413 12.64 4.28 -21.78
N GLY A 414 11.45 3.65 -21.83
CA GLY A 414 10.86 3.11 -23.04
C GLY A 414 10.49 4.15 -24.11
N THR A 415 10.36 5.43 -23.73
CA THR A 415 10.20 6.55 -24.69
C THR A 415 11.52 7.19 -25.11
N GLY A 416 12.66 6.69 -24.63
CA GLY A 416 13.98 7.26 -24.89
C GLY A 416 14.38 8.42 -23.97
N ASN A 417 13.56 8.78 -22.97
CA ASN A 417 13.86 9.86 -22.02
C ASN A 417 14.81 9.37 -20.90
N VAL A 418 16.01 8.93 -21.27
CA VAL A 418 16.98 8.25 -20.40
C VAL A 418 17.33 9.05 -19.14
N THR A 419 17.71 10.33 -19.29
CA THR A 419 18.07 11.20 -18.16
C THR A 419 16.93 11.35 -17.15
N LEU A 420 15.70 11.53 -17.66
CA LEU A 420 14.50 11.63 -16.82
C LEU A 420 14.23 10.31 -16.10
N ALA A 421 14.34 9.20 -16.82
CA ALA A 421 14.15 7.86 -16.28
C ALA A 421 15.15 7.56 -15.15
N ALA A 422 16.44 7.88 -15.33
CA ALA A 422 17.46 7.71 -14.31
C ALA A 422 17.17 8.55 -13.05
N ARG A 423 16.80 9.83 -13.23
CA ARG A 423 16.46 10.73 -12.12
C ARG A 423 15.26 10.23 -11.30
N ILE A 424 14.18 9.85 -11.97
CA ILE A 424 12.98 9.31 -11.30
C ILE A 424 13.30 7.95 -10.66
N GLY A 425 14.09 7.12 -11.33
CA GLY A 425 14.60 5.85 -10.81
C GLY A 425 15.36 6.01 -9.50
N GLY A 426 16.23 7.03 -9.41
CA GLY A 426 16.95 7.37 -8.18
C GLY A 426 16.04 7.72 -7.00
N GLN A 427 14.93 8.42 -7.24
CA GLN A 427 13.93 8.68 -6.20
C GLN A 427 13.26 7.39 -5.71
N ALA A 428 12.94 6.49 -6.64
CA ALA A 428 12.35 5.19 -6.31
C ALA A 428 13.33 4.28 -5.55
N VAL A 429 14.64 4.35 -5.82
CA VAL A 429 15.68 3.62 -5.06
C VAL A 429 15.62 3.97 -3.57
N GLY A 430 15.47 5.24 -3.20
CA GLY A 430 15.35 5.65 -1.80
C GLY A 430 14.15 4.99 -1.09
N ILE A 431 13.00 4.96 -1.77
CA ILE A 431 11.79 4.32 -1.23
C ILE A 431 11.94 2.78 -1.20
N ALA A 432 12.59 2.18 -2.20
CA ALA A 432 12.87 0.74 -2.20
C ALA A 432 13.73 0.34 -0.99
N ALA A 433 14.79 1.12 -0.72
CA ALA A 433 15.71 0.92 0.39
C ALA A 433 15.01 1.02 1.76
N GLU A 434 13.97 1.84 1.87
CA GLU A 434 13.17 2.02 3.10
C GLU A 434 12.02 1.04 3.23
N THR A 435 11.41 0.58 2.15
CA THR A 435 10.20 -0.26 2.23
C THR A 435 10.50 -1.74 2.08
N GLY A 436 11.59 -2.09 1.38
CA GLY A 436 11.90 -3.47 1.00
C GLY A 436 10.98 -4.03 -0.10
N SER A 437 10.19 -3.18 -0.77
CA SER A 437 9.17 -3.66 -1.71
C SER A 437 9.76 -4.26 -2.99
N ALA A 438 9.58 -5.56 -3.17
CA ALA A 438 9.91 -6.34 -4.37
C ALA A 438 9.23 -5.80 -5.63
N ARG A 439 8.04 -5.21 -5.50
CA ARG A 439 7.38 -4.54 -6.63
C ARG A 439 8.14 -3.30 -7.11
N ILE A 440 8.84 -2.60 -6.22
CA ILE A 440 9.72 -1.48 -6.59
C ILE A 440 11.02 -2.04 -7.18
N PHE A 441 11.70 -2.94 -6.46
CA PHE A 441 12.95 -3.54 -6.91
C PHE A 441 12.85 -4.21 -8.28
N GLY A 442 11.77 -4.96 -8.55
CA GLY A 442 11.58 -5.59 -9.85
C GLY A 442 11.37 -4.58 -10.99
N GLN A 443 10.89 -3.36 -10.72
CA GLN A 443 10.83 -2.30 -11.73
C GLN A 443 12.18 -1.61 -11.91
N LEU A 444 12.92 -1.42 -10.81
CA LEU A 444 14.28 -0.88 -10.83
C LEU A 444 15.25 -1.80 -11.56
N ASP A 445 15.11 -3.13 -11.43
CA ASP A 445 15.87 -4.12 -12.22
C ASP A 445 15.59 -3.96 -13.72
N ARG A 446 14.32 -3.90 -14.11
CA ARG A 446 13.95 -3.70 -15.52
C ARG A 446 14.43 -2.36 -16.07
N LEU A 447 14.41 -1.31 -15.24
CA LEU A 447 14.97 -0.01 -15.59
C LEU A 447 16.49 -0.09 -15.77
N ASP A 448 17.21 -0.74 -14.86
CA ASP A 448 18.65 -0.95 -14.94
C ASP A 448 19.06 -1.62 -16.26
N GLN A 449 18.30 -2.63 -16.68
CA GLN A 449 18.50 -3.30 -17.97
C GLN A 449 18.21 -2.37 -19.15
N ALA A 450 17.12 -1.59 -19.09
CA ALA A 450 16.75 -0.66 -20.15
C ALA A 450 17.77 0.47 -20.31
N LEU A 451 18.45 0.88 -19.23
CA LEU A 451 19.45 1.94 -19.23
C LEU A 451 20.89 1.44 -19.49
N ALA A 452 21.12 0.12 -19.51
CA ALA A 452 22.45 -0.46 -19.73
C ALA A 452 23.14 0.01 -21.03
N PRO A 453 22.44 0.21 -22.16
CA PRO A 453 23.07 0.74 -23.37
C PRO A 453 23.50 2.22 -23.29
N ALA A 454 23.01 2.97 -22.30
CA ALA A 454 23.14 4.42 -22.20
C ALA A 454 23.90 4.86 -20.93
N THR A 455 24.92 4.10 -20.53
CA THR A 455 25.69 4.36 -19.29
C THR A 455 26.42 5.71 -19.26
N GLY A 456 26.70 6.30 -20.42
CA GLY A 456 27.31 7.63 -20.54
C GLY A 456 26.34 8.80 -20.38
N GLU A 457 25.02 8.56 -20.33
CA GLU A 457 24.01 9.60 -20.17
C GLU A 457 23.94 10.11 -18.72
N ASP A 458 23.61 11.40 -18.58
CA ASP A 458 23.55 12.07 -17.28
C ASP A 458 22.64 11.35 -16.29
N GLY A 459 23.14 11.14 -15.07
CA GLY A 459 22.42 10.52 -13.97
C GLY A 459 22.30 8.99 -14.03
N VAL A 460 22.61 8.34 -15.15
CA VAL A 460 22.52 6.87 -15.26
C VAL A 460 23.51 6.18 -14.32
N ALA A 461 24.77 6.60 -14.31
CA ALA A 461 25.79 6.04 -13.42
C ALA A 461 25.43 6.21 -11.93
N GLU A 462 24.88 7.37 -11.55
CA GLU A 462 24.44 7.65 -10.17
C GLU A 462 23.25 6.77 -9.77
N PHE A 463 22.28 6.61 -10.66
CA PHE A 463 21.14 5.71 -10.47
C PHE A 463 21.62 4.27 -10.23
N ARG A 464 22.46 3.74 -11.13
CA ARG A 464 22.99 2.37 -11.02
C ARG A 464 23.76 2.19 -9.72
N ALA A 465 24.71 3.08 -9.42
CA ALA A 465 25.47 3.03 -8.16
C ALA A 465 24.57 3.11 -6.91
N SER A 466 23.45 3.82 -6.98
CA SER A 466 22.49 3.89 -5.88
C SER A 466 21.68 2.60 -5.73
N LEU A 467 21.27 1.99 -6.83
CA LEU A 467 20.61 0.69 -6.84
C LEU A 467 21.54 -0.41 -6.32
N ASP A 468 22.81 -0.41 -6.74
CA ASP A 468 23.82 -1.40 -6.34
C ASP A 468 24.08 -1.41 -4.83
N ARG A 469 23.93 -0.26 -4.16
CA ARG A 469 24.12 -0.12 -2.69
C ARG A 469 23.00 -0.75 -1.86
N ILE A 470 21.84 -1.01 -2.46
CA ILE A 470 20.64 -1.47 -1.74
C ILE A 470 20.26 -2.91 -2.08
N VAL A 471 21.13 -3.61 -2.81
CA VAL A 471 21.02 -5.03 -3.14
C VAL A 471 22.26 -5.77 -2.63
N LEU A 472 22.09 -6.98 -2.13
CA LEU A 472 23.21 -7.83 -1.77
C LEU A 472 23.94 -8.32 -3.03
N HIS A 473 25.25 -8.47 -2.96
CA HIS A 473 26.03 -9.13 -3.99
C HIS A 473 26.56 -10.44 -3.42
N PRO A 474 26.41 -11.58 -4.13
CA PRO A 474 27.09 -12.82 -3.80
C PRO A 474 28.60 -12.55 -3.64
N ALA A 475 29.20 -13.13 -2.60
CA ALA A 475 30.62 -13.00 -2.29
C ALA A 475 31.52 -13.80 -3.24
#